data_AF-A0A0G4PQZ3-F1
#
_entry.id   AF-A0A0G4PQZ3-F1
#
_cell.length_a   1.000
_cell.length_b   1.000
_cell.length_c   1.000
_cell.angle_alpha   90.00
_cell.angle_beta   90.00
_cell.angle_gamma   90.00
#
_symmetry.space_group_name_H-M   'P 1'
#
loop_
_entity.id
_entity.type
_entity.pdbx_description
1 polymer ?
#
loop_
_entity_poly.entity_id
_entity_poly.type
_entity_poly.pdbx_seq_one_letter_code
_entity_poly.pdbx_strand_id
1 'polypeptide(L)'
;MSRLFSPGSSRETDLFGGPDPNRRSMHESAKGAKPLTVKEQPAFSAPPGSGLFAKDSIPIRLHTVRIWFPRNGVQLMEDIKRKGLEDVVLDAIALHDIGVQHQARDGHDNMKDAYLLDLAVLETGISRVWGKYGIPEFIPLSSDDPIILQQPVEDLDSKKALCYQRLHSKCLREYEKRQQLAEALGYVMQGNLRDWYDGYLQDIGGRLKKLGYR
;
A
#
# COMPACT_ATOMS: atom_id res chain seq x y z
N MET A 1 26.82 -56.91 7.61
CA MET A 1 28.13 -56.86 6.91
C MET A 1 28.53 -55.42 6.73
N SER A 2 29.74 -55.11 7.16
CA SER A 2 30.33 -53.80 7.41
C SER A 2 31.05 -53.22 6.19
N ARG A 3 31.27 -51.89 6.20
CA ARG A 3 32.46 -51.09 5.81
C ARG A 3 31.96 -49.68 5.42
N LEU A 4 32.13 -48.60 6.18
CA LEU A 4 33.34 -47.89 6.65
C LEU A 4 34.39 -47.67 5.56
N PHE A 5 34.50 -46.42 5.10
CA PHE A 5 35.76 -45.74 4.78
C PHE A 5 35.59 -44.22 4.99
N SER A 6 36.49 -43.64 5.79
CA SER A 6 36.90 -42.23 5.88
C SER A 6 38.42 -42.20 5.63
N PRO A 7 39.18 -41.08 5.72
CA PRO A 7 38.92 -39.64 5.51
C PRO A 7 39.98 -38.99 4.57
N GLY A 8 39.85 -37.70 4.27
CA GLY A 8 40.90 -36.89 3.62
C GLY A 8 40.95 -35.49 4.23
N SER A 9 42.05 -35.19 4.91
CA SER A 9 42.38 -33.94 5.63
C SER A 9 43.17 -32.98 4.75
N SER A 10 42.96 -31.65 4.88
CA SER A 10 44.03 -30.70 5.26
C SER A 10 43.56 -29.23 5.37
N ARG A 11 43.80 -28.68 6.57
CA ARG A 11 44.35 -27.36 6.96
C ARG A 11 43.59 -26.08 6.57
N GLU A 12 43.06 -25.29 7.50
CA GLU A 12 43.68 -24.48 8.59
C GLU A 12 44.05 -23.06 8.11
N THR A 13 43.38 -22.06 8.69
CA THR A 13 43.93 -20.73 9.00
C THR A 13 42.99 -20.07 10.01
N ASP A 14 43.40 -20.15 11.27
CA ASP A 14 42.99 -19.24 12.34
C ASP A 14 43.32 -17.81 11.95
N LEU A 15 42.52 -16.82 12.38
CA LEU A 15 43.00 -15.47 12.65
C LEU A 15 41.98 -14.66 13.47
N PHE A 16 42.50 -14.14 14.59
CA PHE A 16 42.02 -13.06 15.46
C PHE A 16 41.11 -13.37 16.64
N GLY A 17 41.78 -13.54 17.79
CA GLY A 17 41.25 -13.32 19.12
C GLY A 17 41.14 -11.83 19.48
N GLY A 18 40.30 -11.55 20.49
CA GLY A 18 40.26 -10.28 21.22
C GLY A 18 41.51 -10.05 22.09
N PRO A 19 41.63 -8.89 22.77
CA PRO A 19 40.78 -8.63 23.95
C PRO A 19 40.34 -7.15 24.18
N ASP A 20 39.34 -6.97 25.04
CA ASP A 20 38.91 -5.74 25.76
C ASP A 20 39.66 -5.65 27.12
N PRO A 21 39.42 -4.76 28.12
CA PRO A 21 39.12 -3.32 28.22
C PRO A 21 40.13 -2.55 29.16
N ASN A 22 40.16 -1.21 29.13
CA ASN A 22 40.37 -0.27 30.28
C ASN A 22 41.00 1.08 29.85
N ARG A 23 40.32 2.22 30.13
CA ARG A 23 40.77 3.20 31.16
C ARG A 23 39.74 4.32 31.38
N ARG A 24 39.44 4.57 32.66
CA ARG A 24 38.59 5.62 33.23
C ARG A 24 39.23 7.02 33.17
N SER A 25 38.39 8.06 33.28
CA SER A 25 38.39 9.15 34.31
C SER A 25 37.91 10.47 33.68
N MET A 26 36.67 10.92 33.91
CA MET A 26 36.27 11.76 35.06
C MET A 26 37.24 12.92 35.32
N HIS A 27 36.85 14.13 34.92
CA HIS A 27 37.21 15.35 35.62
C HIS A 27 35.92 16.14 35.91
N GLU A 28 35.59 16.15 37.19
CA GLU A 28 34.60 16.98 37.86
C GLU A 28 35.35 18.11 38.61
N SER A 29 34.63 19.19 38.94
CA SER A 29 34.97 20.33 39.82
C SER A 29 35.34 21.63 39.08
N ALA A 30 34.82 22.81 39.42
CA ALA A 30 33.85 23.20 40.45
C ALA A 30 33.32 24.63 40.19
N LYS A 31 32.07 24.85 40.66
CA LYS A 31 31.50 26.02 41.33
C LYS A 31 32.06 27.44 41.07
N GLY A 32 31.13 28.34 40.72
CA GLY A 32 31.17 29.77 41.04
C GLY A 32 29.81 30.43 40.78
N ALA A 33 29.18 31.00 41.81
CA ALA A 33 27.80 31.48 41.80
C ALA A 33 27.70 33.02 41.62
N LYS A 34 26.76 33.46 40.75
CA LYS A 34 25.79 34.60 40.80
C LYS A 34 26.23 36.03 41.26
N PRO A 35 25.37 37.07 41.15
CA PRO A 35 24.92 37.77 39.93
C PRO A 35 24.93 39.33 40.10
N LEU A 36 25.01 40.12 39.02
CA LEU A 36 24.68 41.56 38.95
C LEU A 36 25.04 41.96 37.51
N THR A 37 24.17 42.48 36.64
CA THR A 37 23.39 43.72 36.77
C THR A 37 22.31 43.74 35.67
N VAL A 38 21.11 44.18 36.05
CA VAL A 38 20.02 44.56 35.14
C VAL A 38 20.32 45.94 34.55
N LYS A 39 20.39 46.06 33.22
CA LYS A 39 20.00 47.25 32.45
C LYS A 39 20.14 47.02 30.94
N GLU A 40 19.02 46.81 30.25
CA GLU A 40 18.79 47.10 28.82
C GLU A 40 17.27 47.35 28.69
N GLN A 41 16.83 48.60 28.49
CA GLN A 41 16.46 49.25 27.21
C GLN A 41 15.10 48.82 26.63
N PRO A 42 14.38 49.73 25.94
CA PRO A 42 12.93 49.76 25.86
C PRO A 42 12.34 48.75 24.87
N ALA A 43 11.12 48.31 25.17
CA ALA A 43 10.32 47.40 24.38
C ALA A 43 10.06 47.96 22.97
N PHE A 44 10.68 47.35 21.96
CA PHE A 44 10.18 47.40 20.60
C PHE A 44 9.10 46.32 20.45
N SER A 45 7.86 46.75 20.24
CA SER A 45 6.74 45.90 19.86
C SER A 45 7.01 45.26 18.50
N ALA A 46 7.22 43.94 18.48
CA ALA A 46 7.07 43.16 17.25
C ALA A 46 5.56 43.04 16.94
N PRO A 47 5.15 43.12 15.65
CA PRO A 47 3.76 42.91 15.30
C PRO A 47 3.37 41.46 15.65
N PRO A 48 2.14 41.22 16.14
CA PRO A 48 1.70 39.88 16.49
C PRO A 48 1.80 39.01 15.25
N GLY A 49 2.46 37.86 15.44
CA GLY A 49 2.74 36.89 14.40
C GLY A 49 1.49 36.64 13.57
N SER A 50 1.69 36.67 12.25
CA SER A 50 0.79 36.02 11.31
C SER A 50 0.81 34.54 11.65
N GLY A 51 -0.01 34.17 12.63
CA GLY A 51 -0.44 32.81 12.87
C GLY A 51 -1.20 32.40 11.63
N LEU A 52 -0.46 31.91 10.64
CA LEU A 52 -1.00 31.05 9.62
C LEU A 52 -1.56 29.85 10.38
N PHE A 53 -2.82 29.95 10.76
CA PHE A 53 -3.65 28.80 11.05
C PHE A 53 -3.41 27.87 9.87
N ALA A 54 -2.73 26.75 10.12
CA ALA A 54 -2.66 25.67 9.18
C ALA A 54 -4.11 25.36 8.84
N LYS A 55 -4.54 25.81 7.64
CA LYS A 55 -5.84 25.51 7.07
C LYS A 55 -6.09 24.04 7.37
N ASP A 56 -7.22 23.74 7.99
CA ASP A 56 -7.72 22.38 8.18
C ASP A 56 -7.59 21.63 6.85
N SER A 57 -6.45 20.97 6.67
CA SER A 57 -6.11 20.33 5.42
C SER A 57 -6.95 19.09 5.41
N ILE A 58 -7.97 19.07 4.55
CA ILE A 58 -8.78 17.89 4.31
C ILE A 58 -7.82 16.70 4.16
N PRO A 59 -7.98 15.62 4.95
CA PRO A 59 -7.09 14.47 4.85
C PRO A 59 -7.01 14.01 3.40
N ILE A 60 -5.79 13.74 2.93
CA ILE A 60 -5.57 13.25 1.57
C ILE A 60 -6.21 11.88 1.46
N ARG A 61 -7.36 11.80 0.79
CA ARG A 61 -8.15 10.57 0.62
C ARG A 61 -7.81 9.88 -0.69
N LEU A 62 -7.69 8.56 -0.60
CA LEU A 62 -7.59 7.68 -1.76
C LEU A 62 -8.95 7.11 -2.10
N HIS A 63 -9.20 6.95 -3.39
CA HIS A 63 -10.39 6.35 -3.95
C HIS A 63 -10.03 5.09 -4.74
N THR A 64 -10.94 4.12 -4.74
CA THR A 64 -10.83 2.93 -5.58
C THR A 64 -11.27 3.27 -7.00
N VAL A 65 -10.34 3.17 -7.95
CA VAL A 65 -10.63 3.35 -9.38
C VAL A 65 -10.45 2.02 -10.10
N ARG A 66 -11.53 1.49 -10.67
CA ARG A 66 -11.48 0.25 -11.45
C ARG A 66 -11.06 0.54 -12.89
N ILE A 67 -10.12 -0.24 -13.41
CA ILE A 67 -9.67 -0.17 -14.81
C ILE A 67 -9.58 -1.55 -15.45
N TRP A 68 -9.65 -1.58 -16.77
CA TRP A 68 -9.14 -2.69 -17.57
C TRP A 68 -7.66 -2.49 -17.87
N PHE A 69 -6.85 -3.51 -17.61
CA PHE A 69 -5.42 -3.49 -17.91
C PHE A 69 -5.05 -4.64 -18.85
N PRO A 70 -4.38 -4.36 -19.98
CA PRO A 70 -4.03 -5.38 -20.96
C PRO A 70 -2.94 -6.32 -20.43
N ARG A 71 -3.03 -7.63 -20.69
CA ARG A 71 -1.89 -8.55 -20.55
C ARG A 71 -0.96 -8.40 -21.75
N ASN A 72 -0.14 -7.35 -21.73
CA ASN A 72 0.88 -7.09 -22.75
C ASN A 72 2.31 -7.37 -22.25
N GLY A 73 2.45 -8.07 -21.12
CA GLY A 73 3.74 -8.38 -20.49
C GLY A 73 4.40 -7.21 -19.75
N VAL A 74 3.82 -6.01 -19.78
CA VAL A 74 4.34 -4.86 -19.04
C VAL A 74 3.90 -4.96 -17.58
N GLN A 75 4.82 -4.68 -16.65
CA GLN A 75 4.48 -4.60 -15.23
C GLN A 75 3.61 -3.37 -14.97
N LEU A 76 2.55 -3.53 -14.19
CA LEU A 76 1.57 -2.47 -13.93
C LEU A 76 2.20 -1.17 -13.45
N MET A 77 3.10 -1.23 -12.45
CA MET A 77 3.73 -0.02 -11.91
C MET A 77 4.70 0.64 -12.88
N GLU A 78 5.25 -0.10 -13.85
CA GLU A 78 6.04 0.49 -14.93
C GLU A 78 5.15 1.23 -15.93
N ASP A 79 4.00 0.64 -16.29
CA ASP A 79 3.03 1.28 -17.18
C ASP A 79 2.43 2.56 -16.57
N ILE A 80 2.09 2.53 -15.27
CA ILE A 80 1.66 3.70 -14.49
C ILE A 80 2.70 4.83 -14.59
N LYS A 81 3.99 4.50 -14.38
CA LYS A 81 5.09 5.48 -14.50
C LYS A 81 5.21 6.02 -15.93
N ARG A 82 5.16 5.16 -16.95
CA ARG A 82 5.23 5.59 -18.36
C ARG A 82 4.08 6.51 -18.76
N LYS A 83 2.92 6.35 -18.12
CA LYS A 83 1.74 7.21 -18.33
C LYS A 83 1.76 8.49 -17.48
N GLY A 84 2.77 8.67 -16.63
CA GLY A 84 2.91 9.82 -15.73
C GLY A 84 1.78 9.84 -14.70
N LEU A 85 1.57 8.72 -14.00
CA LEU A 85 0.51 8.54 -12.99
C LEU A 85 1.07 8.08 -11.63
N GLU A 86 2.39 7.94 -11.51
CA GLU A 86 3.08 7.48 -10.31
C GLU A 86 2.99 8.43 -9.12
N ASP A 87 2.62 9.69 -9.36
CA ASP A 87 2.37 10.69 -8.33
C ASP A 87 0.96 10.56 -7.72
N VAL A 88 0.03 9.87 -8.40
CA VAL A 88 -1.38 9.77 -7.99
C VAL A 88 -1.88 8.36 -7.74
N VAL A 89 -1.23 7.33 -8.29
CA VAL A 89 -1.58 5.93 -8.04
C VAL A 89 -0.61 5.35 -7.03
N LEU A 90 -1.11 5.02 -5.85
CA LEU A 90 -0.29 4.52 -4.75
C LEU A 90 -0.19 2.99 -4.75
N ASP A 91 -1.21 2.32 -5.25
CA ASP A 91 -1.30 0.87 -5.17
C ASP A 91 -2.33 0.27 -6.11
N ALA A 92 -2.32 -1.06 -6.24
CA ALA A 92 -3.27 -1.80 -7.04
C ALA A 92 -3.59 -3.21 -6.52
N ILE A 93 -4.85 -3.63 -6.67
CA ILE A 93 -5.32 -5.00 -6.42
C ILE A 93 -5.78 -5.61 -7.74
N ALA A 94 -5.07 -6.66 -8.18
CA ALA A 94 -5.47 -7.44 -9.35
C ALA A 94 -6.67 -8.34 -9.05
N LEU A 95 -7.66 -8.35 -9.94
CA LEU A 95 -8.94 -9.03 -9.73
C LEU A 95 -9.13 -10.26 -10.63
N HIS A 96 -8.10 -10.64 -11.40
CA HIS A 96 -8.16 -11.74 -12.37
C HIS A 96 -8.44 -13.11 -11.73
N ASP A 97 -8.24 -13.26 -10.42
CA ASP A 97 -8.46 -14.50 -9.66
C ASP A 97 -9.77 -14.48 -8.84
N ILE A 98 -10.60 -13.45 -8.99
CA ILE A 98 -11.87 -13.34 -8.25
C ILE A 98 -13.02 -14.08 -8.97
N GLY A 99 -13.04 -14.04 -10.31
CA GLY A 99 -14.03 -14.73 -11.16
C GLY A 99 -13.52 -16.04 -11.78
N VAL A 100 -14.36 -16.74 -12.54
CA VAL A 100 -13.92 -17.79 -13.47
C VAL A 100 -13.20 -17.08 -14.62
N GLN A 101 -11.94 -17.45 -14.92
CA GLN A 101 -11.10 -16.80 -15.95
C GLN A 101 -11.92 -16.48 -17.21
N HIS A 102 -12.20 -15.20 -17.48
CA HIS A 102 -12.73 -14.80 -18.78
C HIS A 102 -11.60 -14.62 -19.78
N GLN A 103 -11.68 -15.40 -20.87
CA GLN A 103 -11.32 -14.93 -22.21
C GLN A 103 -12.42 -13.93 -22.61
N ALA A 104 -12.05 -12.69 -22.93
CA ALA A 104 -13.05 -11.68 -23.29
C ALA A 104 -13.82 -12.15 -24.53
N ARG A 105 -15.15 -12.23 -24.44
CA ARG A 105 -16.01 -12.35 -25.61
C ARG A 105 -16.65 -10.99 -25.90
N ASP A 106 -16.35 -10.59 -27.13
CA ASP A 106 -17.11 -9.78 -28.07
C ASP A 106 -17.27 -8.29 -27.77
N GLY A 107 -16.44 -7.50 -28.47
CA GLY A 107 -16.50 -6.05 -28.56
C GLY A 107 -15.14 -5.39 -28.39
N HIS A 108 -14.35 -5.30 -29.48
CA HIS A 108 -12.96 -4.85 -29.58
C HIS A 108 -11.88 -5.92 -29.44
N ASP A 109 -11.21 -6.21 -30.56
CA ASP A 109 -10.07 -7.13 -30.70
C ASP A 109 -8.82 -6.78 -29.85
N ASN A 110 -8.88 -5.72 -29.03
CA ASN A 110 -7.76 -5.27 -28.19
C ASN A 110 -7.91 -5.64 -26.70
N MET A 111 -9.07 -6.17 -26.26
CA MET A 111 -9.33 -6.51 -24.85
C MET A 111 -9.37 -8.01 -24.55
N LYS A 112 -9.11 -8.88 -25.54
CA LYS A 112 -9.16 -10.34 -25.38
C LYS A 112 -8.32 -10.89 -24.23
N ASP A 113 -7.27 -10.16 -23.83
CA ASP A 113 -6.40 -10.51 -22.71
C ASP A 113 -6.34 -9.43 -21.61
N ALA A 114 -7.34 -8.57 -21.48
CA ALA A 114 -7.40 -7.58 -20.40
C ALA A 114 -7.95 -8.19 -19.10
N TYR A 115 -7.52 -7.67 -17.96
CA TYR A 115 -8.06 -8.03 -16.65
C TYR A 115 -8.34 -6.78 -15.81
N LEU A 116 -9.23 -6.92 -14.84
CA LEU A 116 -9.63 -5.84 -13.97
C LEU A 116 -8.62 -5.63 -12.83
N LEU A 117 -8.41 -4.35 -12.52
CA LEU A 117 -7.63 -3.88 -11.38
C LEU A 117 -8.44 -2.85 -10.61
N ASP A 118 -8.26 -2.85 -9.30
CA ASP A 118 -8.59 -1.72 -8.45
C ASP A 118 -7.33 -0.94 -8.13
N LEU A 119 -7.32 0.34 -8.47
CA LEU A 119 -6.24 1.24 -8.13
C LEU A 119 -6.61 2.06 -6.89
N ALA A 120 -5.63 2.26 -6.00
CA ALA A 120 -5.71 3.24 -4.93
C ALA A 120 -5.21 4.59 -5.47
N VAL A 121 -6.13 5.52 -5.75
CA VAL A 121 -5.84 6.76 -6.48
C VAL A 121 -6.17 7.99 -5.65
N LEU A 122 -5.29 8.98 -5.64
CA LEU A 122 -5.60 10.30 -5.08
C LEU A 122 -6.80 10.91 -5.80
N GLU A 123 -7.67 11.61 -5.07
CA GLU A 123 -8.87 12.24 -5.65
C GLU A 123 -8.53 13.14 -6.87
N THR A 124 -7.44 13.90 -6.78
CA THR A 124 -6.93 14.77 -7.85
C THR A 124 -6.41 14.01 -9.08
N GLY A 125 -6.16 12.70 -8.97
CA GLY A 125 -5.65 11.84 -10.01
C GLY A 125 -6.72 11.05 -10.79
N ILE A 126 -7.96 10.99 -10.30
CA ILE A 126 -9.01 10.12 -10.87
C ILE A 126 -9.22 10.39 -12.36
N SER A 127 -9.41 11.66 -12.74
CA SER A 127 -9.61 12.03 -14.15
C SER A 127 -8.41 11.71 -15.04
N ARG A 128 -7.18 11.79 -14.50
CA ARG A 128 -5.95 11.43 -15.23
C ARG A 128 -5.88 9.93 -15.47
N VAL A 129 -6.21 9.11 -14.47
CA VAL A 129 -6.28 7.65 -14.60
C VAL A 129 -7.30 7.24 -15.65
N TRP A 130 -8.52 7.76 -15.58
CA TRP A 130 -9.56 7.50 -16.59
C TRP A 130 -9.17 8.00 -17.98
N GLY A 131 -8.50 9.15 -18.09
CA GLY A 131 -8.00 9.63 -19.38
C GLY A 131 -6.94 8.72 -20.01
N LYS A 132 -6.25 7.87 -19.24
CA LYS A 132 -5.19 6.97 -19.72
C LYS A 132 -5.63 5.52 -19.91
N TYR A 133 -6.61 5.06 -19.13
CA TYR A 133 -7.08 3.66 -19.13
C TYR A 133 -8.53 3.49 -19.58
N GLY A 134 -9.27 4.59 -19.72
CA GLY A 134 -10.71 4.56 -19.98
C GLY A 134 -11.54 4.43 -18.70
N ILE A 135 -12.82 4.73 -18.83
CA ILE A 135 -13.83 4.49 -17.80
C ILE A 135 -14.50 3.16 -18.12
N PRO A 136 -14.60 2.21 -17.18
CA PRO A 136 -15.35 0.99 -17.42
C PRO A 136 -16.83 1.28 -17.74
N GLU A 137 -17.41 0.49 -18.65
CA GLU A 137 -18.84 0.60 -19.04
C GLU A 137 -19.81 0.03 -17.98
N PHE A 138 -19.33 -0.19 -16.76
CA PHE A 138 -20.10 -0.73 -15.64
C PHE A 138 -19.71 -0.03 -14.34
N ILE A 139 -20.61 -0.06 -13.36
CA ILE A 139 -20.34 0.47 -12.02
C ILE A 139 -19.65 -0.61 -11.19
N PRO A 140 -18.46 -0.37 -10.61
CA PRO A 140 -17.79 -1.35 -9.76
C PRO A 140 -18.68 -1.82 -8.61
N LEU A 141 -18.67 -3.14 -8.37
CA LEU A 141 -19.46 -3.85 -7.37
C LEU A 141 -20.99 -3.78 -7.57
N SER A 142 -21.47 -3.34 -8.73
CA SER A 142 -22.87 -3.43 -9.14
C SER A 142 -23.22 -4.83 -9.68
N SER A 143 -24.51 -5.08 -9.94
CA SER A 143 -24.96 -6.35 -10.53
C SER A 143 -24.32 -6.64 -11.89
N ASP A 144 -23.93 -5.60 -12.63
CA ASP A 144 -23.34 -5.70 -13.98
C ASP A 144 -21.81 -5.79 -13.94
N ASP A 145 -21.20 -5.76 -12.75
CA ASP A 145 -19.74 -5.88 -12.63
C ASP A 145 -19.28 -7.28 -13.11
N PRO A 146 -18.35 -7.36 -14.08
CA PRO A 146 -17.84 -8.62 -14.58
C PRO A 146 -17.32 -9.56 -13.47
N ILE A 147 -16.70 -9.06 -12.40
CA ILE A 147 -16.23 -9.95 -11.31
C ILE A 147 -17.37 -10.58 -10.51
N ILE A 148 -18.56 -9.98 -10.52
CA ILE A 148 -19.78 -10.55 -9.94
C ILE A 148 -20.42 -11.52 -10.92
N LEU A 149 -20.61 -11.11 -12.18
CA LEU A 149 -21.28 -11.93 -13.19
C LEU A 149 -20.58 -13.28 -13.44
N GLN A 150 -19.25 -13.29 -13.35
CA GLN A 150 -18.39 -14.47 -13.53
C GLN A 150 -18.36 -15.45 -12.36
N GLN A 151 -19.09 -15.18 -11.26
CA GLN A 151 -19.14 -16.12 -10.15
C GLN A 151 -19.89 -17.40 -10.56
N PRO A 152 -19.44 -18.59 -10.12
CA PRO A 152 -19.95 -19.89 -10.58
C PRO A 152 -21.31 -20.30 -9.98
N VAL A 153 -22.08 -19.34 -9.44
CA VAL A 153 -23.38 -19.56 -8.80
C VAL A 153 -24.48 -18.92 -9.63
N GLU A 154 -25.69 -19.45 -9.64
CA GLU A 154 -26.75 -18.99 -10.56
C GLU A 154 -27.40 -17.68 -10.11
N ASP A 155 -27.84 -17.64 -8.85
CA ASP A 155 -28.52 -16.50 -8.24
C ASP A 155 -27.59 -15.28 -8.10
N LEU A 156 -28.09 -14.10 -8.47
CA LEU A 156 -27.35 -12.84 -8.44
C LEU A 156 -26.89 -12.43 -7.03
N ASP A 157 -27.71 -12.64 -6.00
CA ASP A 157 -27.33 -12.26 -4.63
C ASP A 157 -26.24 -13.18 -4.10
N SER A 158 -26.30 -14.48 -4.40
CA SER A 158 -25.21 -15.44 -4.15
C SER A 158 -23.96 -15.09 -4.94
N LYS A 159 -24.09 -14.63 -6.21
CA LYS A 159 -22.93 -14.16 -7.00
C LYS A 159 -22.27 -12.98 -6.31
N LYS A 160 -23.06 -11.98 -5.88
CA LYS A 160 -22.53 -10.83 -5.13
C LYS A 160 -21.86 -11.26 -3.83
N ALA A 161 -22.52 -12.11 -3.04
CA ALA A 161 -21.98 -12.58 -1.77
C ALA A 161 -20.64 -13.30 -1.96
N LEU A 162 -20.57 -14.24 -2.90
CA LEU A 162 -19.34 -14.98 -3.21
C LEU A 162 -18.24 -14.04 -3.74
N CYS A 163 -18.58 -13.10 -4.61
CA CYS A 163 -17.65 -12.10 -5.12
C CYS A 163 -17.10 -11.23 -3.98
N TYR A 164 -17.95 -10.69 -3.12
CA TYR A 164 -17.54 -9.84 -2.01
C TYR A 164 -16.68 -10.60 -1.01
N GLN A 165 -17.00 -11.86 -0.71
CA GLN A 165 -16.16 -12.70 0.14
C GLN A 165 -14.76 -12.91 -0.47
N ARG A 166 -14.68 -13.28 -1.75
CA ARG A 166 -13.40 -13.48 -2.45
C ARG A 166 -12.59 -12.20 -2.54
N LEU A 167 -13.22 -11.08 -2.87
CA LEU A 167 -12.60 -9.77 -2.95
C LEU A 167 -12.10 -9.32 -1.58
N HIS A 168 -12.87 -9.53 -0.52
CA HIS A 168 -12.45 -9.22 0.85
C HIS A 168 -11.20 -10.02 1.24
N SER A 169 -11.20 -11.35 1.03
CA SER A 169 -10.03 -12.18 1.30
C SER A 169 -8.81 -11.79 0.45
N LYS A 170 -9.03 -11.44 -0.82
CA LYS A 170 -7.95 -10.95 -1.70
C LYS A 170 -7.35 -9.66 -1.18
N CYS A 171 -8.19 -8.67 -0.87
CA CYS A 171 -7.79 -7.37 -0.34
C CYS A 171 -6.99 -7.51 0.96
N LEU A 172 -7.48 -8.35 1.89
CA LEU A 172 -6.81 -8.63 3.15
C LEU A 172 -5.41 -9.22 2.93
N ARG A 173 -5.28 -10.25 2.08
CA ARG A 173 -3.96 -10.83 1.76
C ARG A 173 -3.02 -9.83 1.11
N GLU A 174 -3.51 -9.01 0.20
CA GLU A 174 -2.69 -7.98 -0.46
C GLU A 174 -2.23 -6.91 0.53
N TYR A 175 -3.08 -6.54 1.48
CA TYR A 175 -2.75 -5.62 2.56
C TYR A 175 -1.69 -6.19 3.50
N GLU A 176 -1.86 -7.42 3.99
CA GLU A 176 -0.89 -8.12 4.84
C GLU A 176 0.49 -8.21 4.17
N LYS A 177 0.53 -8.57 2.88
CA LYS A 177 1.79 -8.61 2.11
C LYS A 177 2.51 -7.27 2.11
N ARG A 178 1.76 -6.15 1.99
CA ARG A 178 2.34 -4.80 1.98
C ARG A 178 2.83 -4.38 3.34
N GLN A 179 2.09 -4.72 4.39
CA GLN A 179 2.54 -4.51 5.77
C GLN A 179 3.83 -5.28 6.05
N GLN A 180 3.88 -6.57 5.70
CA GLN A 180 5.08 -7.40 5.85
C GLN A 180 6.26 -6.87 5.03
N LEU A 181 6.02 -6.42 3.81
CA LEU A 181 7.08 -5.83 2.97
C LEU A 181 7.60 -4.51 3.57
N ALA A 182 6.72 -3.67 4.09
CA ALA A 182 7.10 -2.43 4.75
C ALA A 182 7.95 -2.69 5.99
N GLU A 183 7.55 -3.65 6.82
CA GLU A 183 8.31 -4.10 7.99
C GLU A 183 9.68 -4.66 7.60
N ALA A 184 9.73 -5.57 6.61
CA ALA A 184 10.97 -6.18 6.13
C ALA A 184 11.97 -5.15 5.56
N LEU A 185 11.46 -4.09 4.94
CA LEU A 185 12.26 -3.00 4.37
C LEU A 185 12.49 -1.83 5.33
N GLY A 186 11.97 -1.90 6.56
CA GLY A 186 12.18 -0.90 7.60
C GLY A 186 11.49 0.45 7.34
N TYR A 187 10.42 0.49 6.54
CA TYR A 187 9.63 1.70 6.32
C TYR A 187 8.20 1.57 6.86
N VAL A 188 7.58 2.72 7.14
CA VAL A 188 6.18 2.77 7.57
C VAL A 188 5.29 2.95 6.36
N MET A 189 4.32 2.04 6.19
CA MET A 189 3.28 2.16 5.17
C MET A 189 2.52 3.49 5.34
N GLN A 190 2.30 4.20 4.22
CA GLN A 190 1.67 5.53 4.23
C GLN A 190 0.27 5.46 4.87
N GLY A 191 -0.06 6.45 5.72
CA GLY A 191 -1.32 6.46 6.47
C GLY A 191 -2.55 6.46 5.57
N ASN A 192 -2.56 7.28 4.51
CA ASN A 192 -3.64 7.32 3.53
C ASN A 192 -3.85 5.98 2.80
N LEU A 193 -2.78 5.24 2.51
CA LEU A 193 -2.86 3.91 1.90
C LEU A 193 -3.42 2.88 2.87
N ARG A 194 -3.04 2.98 4.15
CA ARG A 194 -3.62 2.17 5.23
C ARG A 194 -5.13 2.41 5.35
N ASP A 195 -5.51 3.68 5.43
CA ASP A 195 -6.92 4.10 5.52
C ASP A 195 -7.73 3.65 4.31
N TRP A 196 -7.11 3.62 3.11
CA TRP A 196 -7.75 3.08 1.92
C TRP A 196 -8.03 1.58 2.03
N TYR A 197 -7.06 0.78 2.48
CA TYR A 197 -7.25 -0.65 2.69
C TYR A 197 -8.35 -0.92 3.72
N ASP A 198 -8.29 -0.23 4.87
CA ASP A 198 -9.26 -0.40 5.94
C ASP A 198 -10.67 0.02 5.48
N GLY A 199 -10.79 1.16 4.81
CA GLY A 199 -12.04 1.64 4.23
C GLY A 199 -12.59 0.71 3.14
N TYR A 200 -11.71 0.15 2.29
CA TYR A 200 -12.13 -0.75 1.23
C TYR A 200 -12.65 -2.08 1.79
N LEU A 201 -11.93 -2.67 2.76
CA LEU A 201 -12.37 -3.87 3.47
C LEU A 201 -13.71 -3.63 4.20
N GLN A 202 -13.87 -2.47 4.85
CA GLN A 202 -15.12 -2.11 5.51
C GLN A 202 -16.28 -1.97 4.53
N ASP A 203 -16.09 -1.36 3.35
CA ASP A 203 -17.14 -1.26 2.32
C ASP A 203 -17.56 -2.65 1.83
N ILE A 204 -16.59 -3.50 1.45
CA ILE A 204 -16.87 -4.86 0.96
C ILE A 204 -17.58 -5.68 2.06
N GLY A 205 -17.08 -5.65 3.29
CA GLY A 205 -17.70 -6.34 4.42
C GLY A 205 -19.10 -5.81 4.75
N GLY A 206 -19.32 -4.50 4.63
CA GLY A 206 -20.63 -3.87 4.78
C GLY A 206 -21.63 -4.33 3.73
N ARG A 207 -21.19 -4.47 2.47
CA ARG A 207 -22.02 -5.00 1.37
C ARG A 207 -22.39 -6.47 1.59
N LEU A 208 -21.43 -7.29 2.05
CA LEU A 208 -21.67 -8.69 2.37
C LEU A 208 -22.71 -8.84 3.49
N LYS A 209 -22.61 -8.03 4.55
CA LYS A 209 -23.59 -7.99 5.66
C LYS A 209 -24.99 -7.59 5.21
N LYS A 210 -25.11 -6.65 4.27
CA LYS A 210 -26.41 -6.24 3.71
C LYS A 210 -27.11 -7.38 2.95
N LEU A 211 -26.36 -8.36 2.44
CA LEU A 211 -26.89 -9.56 1.82
C LEU A 211 -27.24 -10.67 2.84
N GLY A 212 -27.04 -10.42 4.14
CA GLY A 212 -27.34 -11.39 5.21
C GLY A 212 -26.19 -12.36 5.54
N TYR A 213 -25.01 -12.17 4.93
CA TYR A 213 -23.83 -13.01 5.18
C TYR A 213 -22.94 -12.39 6.27
N ARG A 214 -22.15 -13.22 6.96
CA ARG A 214 -21.27 -12.81 8.06
C ARG A 214 -19.80 -12.94 7.69
#